data_AF-A0A2G9RJI9-F1
#
_entry.id   AF-A0A2G9RJI9-F1
#
_cell.length_a   1.000
_cell.length_b   1.000
_cell.length_c   1.000
_cell.angle_alpha   90.00
_cell.angle_beta   90.00
_cell.angle_gamma   90.00
#
_symmetry.space_group_name_H-M   'P 1'
#
loop_
_entity.id
_entity.type
_entity.pdbx_description
1 polymer ?
#
loop_
_entity_poly.entity_id
_entity_poly.type
_entity_poly.pdbx_seq_one_letter_code
_entity_poly.pdbx_strand_id
1 'polypeptide(L)'
;WEFVSAFRQVQRWGSTAPADVAAMRVVLKEDSDLIMSMNIYYGGSESACMFAKHVSEMLVGRRWGEAMLDEACKLFLEEIPLHESAFFGMVEYERTLAISFLFQFYLQVSKELKTTMNFPHYDETDTTYSSKSVTEFKPRTSNGFVTNNAEHMNHLYEDKEPVNFPPHVLQTITEEEFDDEDTYIVEGELFLTLVTSNRHHAKIISITTEDALKLPGVVDVITSADVPGISNSNLFAGNEATYIGQAICAVVANTQDRANIGAQRVRVEYEDLEPVILSVQDSIKHNSFFEPLRKLEYGNIDEAFGSVHHILEGKYP
;
A
#
# COMPACT_ATOMS: atom_id res chain seq x y z
N TRP A 1 39.62 6.11 2.47
CA TRP A 1 38.60 6.62 1.53
C TRP A 1 37.25 6.14 2.00
N GLU A 2 36.25 6.99 2.08
CA GLU A 2 34.94 6.69 2.69
C GLU A 2 33.82 6.95 1.69
N PHE A 3 32.88 6.00 1.61
CA PHE A 3 31.69 6.08 0.76
C PHE A 3 30.45 5.75 1.56
N VAL A 4 29.38 6.51 1.34
CA VAL A 4 28.09 6.35 2.01
C VAL A 4 26.98 6.48 0.98
N SER A 5 26.03 5.55 1.00
CA SER A 5 24.84 5.59 0.14
C SER A 5 23.60 5.16 0.91
N ALA A 6 22.47 5.72 0.52
CA ALA A 6 21.16 5.32 1.02
C ALA A 6 20.24 4.94 -0.14
N PHE A 7 19.41 3.94 0.09
CA PHE A 7 18.48 3.37 -0.87
C PHE A 7 17.10 3.29 -0.24
N ARG A 8 16.08 3.45 -1.07
CA ARG A 8 14.69 3.27 -0.65
C ARG A 8 13.87 2.73 -1.80
N GLN A 9 12.86 1.94 -1.48
CA GLN A 9 11.84 1.50 -2.41
C GLN A 9 10.47 1.94 -1.91
N VAL A 10 9.66 2.52 -2.81
CA VAL A 10 8.33 3.04 -2.51
C VAL A 10 7.36 2.53 -3.58
N GLN A 11 6.11 2.25 -3.20
CA GLN A 11 5.07 1.89 -4.16
C GLN A 11 4.80 3.04 -5.17
N ARG A 12 4.89 4.29 -4.68
CA ARG A 12 4.73 5.50 -5.49
C ARG A 12 5.80 6.51 -5.11
N TRP A 13 6.43 7.13 -6.11
CA TRP A 13 7.36 8.22 -5.88
C TRP A 13 6.60 9.46 -5.35
N GLY A 14 6.95 9.94 -4.15
CA GLY A 14 6.27 11.06 -3.49
C GLY A 14 6.13 10.85 -1.99
N SER A 15 4.99 11.28 -1.42
CA SER A 15 4.67 11.18 0.01
C SER A 15 4.11 9.80 0.37
N THR A 16 4.94 8.76 0.30
CA THR A 16 4.58 7.41 0.73
C THR A 16 5.71 6.87 1.60
N ALA A 17 5.35 6.21 2.71
CA ALA A 17 6.33 5.53 3.54
C ALA A 17 7.07 4.49 2.68
N PRO A 18 8.41 4.41 2.75
CA PRO A 18 9.16 3.42 2.00
C PRO A 18 8.81 2.01 2.51
N ALA A 19 8.60 1.09 1.57
CA ALA A 19 8.40 -0.32 1.88
C ALA A 19 9.69 -0.90 2.47
N ASP A 20 10.84 -0.50 1.91
CA ASP A 20 12.15 -0.88 2.41
C ASP A 20 13.16 0.25 2.21
N VAL A 21 14.10 0.35 3.13
CA VAL A 21 15.22 1.28 3.14
C VAL A 21 16.52 0.58 3.49
N ALA A 22 17.62 1.05 2.93
CA ALA A 22 18.95 0.63 3.32
C ALA A 22 19.89 1.83 3.39
N ALA A 23 20.85 1.80 4.32
CA ALA A 23 21.95 2.74 4.38
C ALA A 23 23.24 1.97 4.55
N MET A 24 24.22 2.25 3.68
CA MET A 24 25.47 1.49 3.62
C MET A 24 26.65 2.45 3.63
N ARG A 25 27.68 2.07 4.38
CA ARG A 25 28.92 2.83 4.51
C ARG A 25 30.10 1.87 4.40
N VAL A 26 31.11 2.26 3.62
CA VAL A 26 32.39 1.54 3.54
C VAL A 26 33.56 2.51 3.68
N VAL A 27 34.58 2.09 4.42
CA VAL A 27 35.89 2.74 4.46
C VAL A 27 36.91 1.80 3.87
N LEU A 28 37.61 2.26 2.84
CA LEU A 28 38.69 1.54 2.18
C LEU A 28 40.04 2.12 2.61
N LYS A 29 41.07 1.27 2.61
CA LYS A 29 42.46 1.67 2.80
C LYS A 29 42.88 2.63 1.67
N GLU A 30 43.72 3.61 2.00
CA GLU A 30 44.27 4.52 0.98
C GLU A 30 44.92 3.73 -0.17
N ASP A 31 44.61 4.15 -1.40
CA ASP A 31 45.11 3.58 -2.66
C ASP A 31 44.92 2.06 -2.80
N SER A 32 43.86 1.51 -2.19
CA SER A 32 43.54 0.08 -2.23
C SER A 32 42.02 -0.17 -2.19
N ASP A 33 41.65 -1.34 -2.69
CA ASP A 33 40.33 -1.97 -2.59
C ASP A 33 40.08 -2.70 -1.25
N LEU A 34 40.98 -2.58 -0.27
CA LEU A 34 40.89 -3.28 1.01
C LEU A 34 39.88 -2.60 1.94
N ILE A 35 38.89 -3.36 2.40
CA ILE A 35 37.85 -2.90 3.34
C ILE A 35 38.43 -2.78 4.75
N MET A 36 38.42 -1.56 5.29
CA MET A 36 38.83 -1.24 6.66
C MET A 36 37.64 -1.22 7.63
N SER A 37 36.47 -0.80 7.15
CA SER A 37 35.20 -0.90 7.89
C SER A 37 34.01 -0.93 6.93
N MET A 38 32.96 -1.65 7.31
CA MET A 38 31.70 -1.73 6.58
C MET A 38 30.56 -1.58 7.58
N ASN A 39 29.50 -0.87 7.22
CA ASN A 39 28.28 -0.79 8.01
C ASN A 39 27.07 -0.90 7.08
N ILE A 40 26.20 -1.87 7.32
CA ILE A 40 24.97 -2.09 6.56
C ILE A 40 23.78 -1.96 7.50
N TYR A 41 22.91 -0.99 7.22
CA TYR A 41 21.64 -0.81 7.90
C TYR A 41 20.50 -1.11 6.93
N TYR A 42 19.45 -1.78 7.41
CA TYR A 42 18.28 -2.16 6.63
C TYR A 42 17.01 -1.97 7.46
N GLY A 43 15.94 -1.45 6.85
CA GLY A 43 14.63 -1.36 7.48
C GLY A 43 13.57 -1.72 6.46
N GLY A 44 12.79 -2.78 6.73
CA GLY A 44 11.66 -3.20 5.91
C GLY A 44 10.31 -2.83 6.53
N SER A 45 9.22 -3.25 5.89
CA SER A 45 7.85 -2.92 6.29
C SER A 45 7.46 -3.46 7.68
N GLU A 46 8.23 -4.40 8.23
CA GLU A 46 7.85 -5.18 9.42
C GLU A 46 8.79 -5.04 10.61
N SER A 47 9.98 -4.48 10.41
CA SER A 47 10.97 -4.36 11.47
C SER A 47 11.43 -2.93 11.69
N ALA A 48 11.74 -2.62 12.95
CA ALA A 48 12.61 -1.48 13.24
C ALA A 48 13.92 -1.64 12.43
N CYS A 49 14.51 -0.51 12.04
CA CYS A 49 15.79 -0.48 11.32
C CYS A 49 16.83 -1.33 12.07
N MET A 50 17.39 -2.32 11.38
CA MET A 50 18.40 -3.23 11.89
C MET A 50 19.79 -2.87 11.38
N PHE A 51 20.81 -3.14 12.21
CA PHE A 51 22.20 -3.13 11.80
C PHE A 51 22.64 -4.57 11.50
N ALA A 52 22.99 -4.87 10.25
CA ALA A 52 23.52 -6.17 9.82
C ALA A 52 24.98 -6.28 10.26
N LYS A 53 25.16 -6.54 11.56
CA LYS A 53 26.43 -6.55 12.26
C LYS A 53 27.31 -7.70 11.78
N HIS A 54 26.76 -8.90 11.61
CA HIS A 54 27.53 -10.08 11.26
C HIS A 54 28.16 -9.92 9.88
N VAL A 55 27.37 -9.55 8.87
CA VAL A 55 27.89 -9.27 7.52
C VAL A 55 28.93 -8.13 7.57
N SER A 56 28.62 -7.04 8.28
CA SER A 56 29.51 -5.88 8.39
C SER A 56 30.90 -6.25 8.93
N GLU A 57 30.96 -7.12 9.94
CA GLU A 57 32.22 -7.60 10.53
C GLU A 57 32.96 -8.59 9.61
N MET A 58 32.24 -9.50 8.96
CA MET A 58 32.81 -10.53 8.08
C MET A 58 33.45 -9.98 6.80
N LEU A 59 33.04 -8.78 6.37
CA LEU A 59 33.58 -8.12 5.18
C LEU A 59 34.87 -7.33 5.46
N VAL A 60 35.21 -7.05 6.71
CA VAL A 60 36.45 -6.34 7.06
C VAL A 60 37.67 -7.17 6.68
N GLY A 61 38.65 -6.54 6.03
CA GLY A 61 39.87 -7.19 5.55
C GLY A 61 39.74 -7.88 4.19
N ARG A 62 38.55 -7.89 3.58
CA ARG A 62 38.34 -8.37 2.21
C ARG A 62 38.65 -7.28 1.18
N ARG A 63 38.85 -7.70 -0.07
CA ARG A 63 38.98 -6.80 -1.22
C ARG A 63 37.62 -6.56 -1.87
N TRP A 64 37.40 -5.35 -2.37
CA TRP A 64 36.18 -4.95 -3.07
C TRP A 64 36.10 -5.60 -4.46
N GLY A 65 35.32 -6.67 -4.60
CA GLY A 65 35.15 -7.39 -5.87
C GLY A 65 34.00 -8.42 -5.84
N GLU A 66 33.79 -9.15 -6.93
CA GLU A 66 32.64 -10.05 -7.11
C GLU A 66 32.57 -11.16 -6.07
N ALA A 67 33.70 -11.76 -5.69
CA ALA A 67 33.74 -12.78 -4.65
C ALA A 67 33.29 -12.25 -3.27
N MET A 68 33.59 -10.98 -2.98
CA MET A 68 33.13 -10.32 -1.76
C MET A 68 31.62 -10.06 -1.83
N LEU A 69 31.12 -9.60 -2.98
CA LEU A 69 29.69 -9.38 -3.20
C LEU A 69 28.87 -10.67 -3.04
N ASP A 70 29.25 -11.77 -3.69
CA ASP A 70 28.51 -13.04 -3.63
C ASP A 70 28.39 -13.54 -2.18
N GLU A 71 29.47 -13.47 -1.40
CA GLU A 71 29.44 -13.85 0.00
C GLU A 71 28.64 -12.88 0.87
N ALA A 72 28.76 -11.57 0.60
CA ALA A 72 27.97 -10.55 1.29
C ALA A 72 26.46 -10.77 1.08
N CYS A 73 26.03 -11.10 -0.14
CA CYS A 73 24.63 -11.40 -0.46
C CYS A 73 24.09 -12.60 0.34
N LYS A 74 24.87 -13.69 0.43
CA LYS A 74 24.50 -14.90 1.18
C LYS A 74 24.37 -14.62 2.67
N LEU A 75 25.41 -14.02 3.26
CA LEU A 75 25.42 -13.67 4.68
C LEU A 75 24.29 -12.68 5.01
N PHE A 76 23.99 -11.73 4.11
CA PHE A 76 22.97 -10.73 4.36
C PHE A 76 21.57 -11.35 4.36
N LEU A 77 21.28 -12.28 3.44
CA LEU A 77 20.03 -13.03 3.47
C LEU A 77 19.84 -13.90 4.72
N GLU A 78 20.92 -14.44 5.29
CA GLU A 78 20.88 -15.22 6.53
C GLU A 78 20.64 -14.33 7.76
N GLU A 79 21.09 -13.07 7.73
CA GLU A 79 20.99 -12.14 8.85
C GLU A 79 19.66 -11.37 8.90
N ILE A 80 18.98 -11.13 7.77
CA ILE A 80 17.74 -10.36 7.76
C ILE A 80 16.57 -11.22 8.30
N PRO A 81 15.83 -10.74 9.33
CA PRO A 81 14.73 -11.47 9.94
C PRO A 81 13.45 -11.35 9.10
N LEU A 82 13.42 -11.99 7.93
CA LEU A 82 12.22 -12.02 7.08
C LEU A 82 11.39 -13.26 7.44
N HIS A 83 10.29 -13.06 8.16
CA HIS A 83 9.38 -14.12 8.58
C HIS A 83 8.33 -14.39 7.50
N GLU A 84 8.01 -15.66 7.21
CA GLU A 84 7.03 -16.03 6.16
C GLU A 84 5.61 -15.51 6.44
N SER A 85 5.29 -15.17 7.69
CA SER A 85 4.01 -14.58 8.08
C SER A 85 3.96 -13.06 7.92
N ALA A 86 4.72 -12.52 6.99
CA ALA A 86 4.77 -11.10 6.72
C ALA A 86 3.37 -10.53 6.44
N PHE A 87 3.01 -9.45 7.14
CA PHE A 87 1.79 -8.64 7.04
C PHE A 87 1.39 -8.30 5.59
N PHE A 88 2.36 -8.20 4.67
CA PHE A 88 2.10 -7.94 3.25
C PHE A 88 2.42 -9.11 2.31
N GLY A 89 2.92 -10.24 2.82
CA GLY A 89 3.17 -11.45 2.03
C GLY A 89 4.22 -11.31 0.92
N MET A 90 5.04 -10.24 0.93
CA MET A 90 6.04 -9.93 -0.10
C MET A 90 7.47 -10.33 0.29
N VAL A 91 7.62 -11.40 1.08
CA VAL A 91 8.92 -11.82 1.64
C VAL A 91 9.99 -12.05 0.57
N GLU A 92 9.64 -12.70 -0.54
CA GLU A 92 10.59 -12.94 -1.64
C GLU A 92 11.03 -11.65 -2.33
N TYR A 93 10.12 -10.70 -2.44
CA TYR A 93 10.40 -9.38 -2.99
C TYR A 93 11.31 -8.58 -2.06
N GLU A 94 11.06 -8.58 -0.75
CA GLU A 94 11.92 -7.93 0.25
C GLU A 94 13.33 -8.55 0.28
N ARG A 95 13.43 -9.90 0.25
CA ARG A 95 14.73 -10.62 0.11
C ARG A 95 15.51 -10.14 -1.11
N THR A 96 14.83 -10.08 -2.25
CA THR A 96 15.44 -9.66 -3.52
C THR A 96 15.89 -8.22 -3.45
N LEU A 97 15.10 -7.36 -2.82
CA LEU A 97 15.37 -5.94 -2.71
C LEU A 97 16.56 -5.64 -1.79
N ALA A 98 16.69 -6.35 -0.66
CA ALA A 98 17.83 -6.23 0.23
C ALA A 98 19.16 -6.50 -0.49
N ILE A 99 19.24 -7.60 -1.25
CA ILE A 99 20.42 -7.91 -2.07
C ILE A 99 20.59 -6.88 -3.19
N SER A 100 19.51 -6.42 -3.81
CA SER A 100 19.55 -5.42 -4.87
C SER A 100 20.16 -4.10 -4.38
N PHE A 101 19.86 -3.66 -3.17
CA PHE A 101 20.49 -2.47 -2.57
C PHE A 101 21.99 -2.67 -2.32
N LEU A 102 22.39 -3.85 -1.82
CA LEU A 102 23.80 -4.18 -1.63
C LEU A 102 24.55 -4.20 -2.96
N PHE A 103 23.93 -4.76 -4.00
CA PHE A 103 24.47 -4.75 -5.36
C PHE A 103 24.58 -3.34 -5.94
N GLN A 104 23.58 -2.48 -5.72
CA GLN A 104 23.65 -1.08 -6.14
C GLN A 104 24.77 -0.32 -5.44
N PHE A 105 24.97 -0.55 -4.14
CA PHE A 105 26.08 0.03 -3.39
C PHE A 105 27.44 -0.46 -3.91
N TYR A 106 27.54 -1.77 -4.18
CA TYR A 106 28.71 -2.37 -4.84
C TYR A 106 29.09 -1.64 -6.13
N LEU A 107 28.11 -1.43 -7.01
CA LEU A 107 28.32 -0.76 -8.30
C LEU A 107 28.69 0.72 -8.14
N GLN A 108 28.07 1.44 -7.19
CA GLN A 108 28.38 2.84 -6.92
C GLN A 108 29.85 3.02 -6.48
N VAL A 109 30.30 2.26 -5.48
CA VAL A 109 31.69 2.35 -5.01
C VAL A 109 32.68 1.86 -6.07
N SER A 110 32.36 0.78 -6.79
CA SER A 110 33.21 0.28 -7.89
C SER A 110 33.39 1.33 -9.00
N LYS A 111 32.36 2.12 -9.31
CA LYS A 111 32.43 3.23 -10.27
C LYS A 111 33.34 4.36 -9.78
N GLU A 112 33.25 4.74 -8.51
CA GLU A 112 34.11 5.77 -7.91
C GLU A 112 35.58 5.31 -7.84
N LEU A 113 35.82 4.04 -7.48
CA LEU A 113 37.15 3.44 -7.48
C LEU A 113 37.78 3.43 -8.88
N LYS A 114 37.03 3.06 -9.92
CA LYS A 114 37.49 3.13 -11.33
C LYS A 114 37.84 4.55 -11.75
N THR A 115 37.04 5.53 -11.32
CA THR A 115 37.22 6.94 -11.71
C THR A 115 38.47 7.55 -11.06
N THR A 116 38.77 7.15 -9.83
CA THR A 116 39.78 7.84 -9.01
C THR A 116 41.09 7.06 -8.91
N MET A 117 41.07 5.75 -9.07
CA MET A 117 42.26 4.89 -9.05
C MET A 117 42.37 4.20 -10.42
N ASN A 118 43.40 4.58 -11.19
CA ASN A 118 43.74 3.95 -12.48
C ASN A 118 44.30 2.52 -12.25
N PHE A 119 43.50 1.62 -11.69
CA PHE A 119 43.92 0.25 -11.41
C PHE A 119 44.01 -0.57 -12.71
N PRO A 120 45.18 -1.18 -13.02
CA PRO A 120 45.38 -1.91 -14.27
C PRO A 120 44.68 -3.28 -14.35
N HIS A 121 43.83 -3.63 -13.38
CA HIS A 121 43.26 -4.98 -13.25
C HIS A 121 41.72 -5.03 -13.25
N TYR A 122 41.06 -3.92 -13.55
CA TYR A 122 39.63 -3.91 -13.77
C TYR A 122 39.35 -4.01 -15.28
N ASP A 123 38.85 -5.16 -15.71
CA ASP A 123 38.69 -5.50 -17.12
C ASP A 123 37.70 -4.53 -17.81
N GLU A 124 38.03 -4.07 -19.03
CA GLU A 124 37.26 -3.07 -19.81
C GLU A 124 35.90 -3.60 -20.31
N THR A 125 35.64 -4.90 -20.13
CA THR A 125 34.45 -5.62 -20.60
C THR A 125 33.16 -5.26 -19.85
N ASP A 126 33.27 -4.50 -18.78
CA ASP A 126 32.20 -4.27 -17.79
C ASP A 126 31.41 -2.96 -18.00
N THR A 127 31.41 -2.46 -19.24
CA THR A 127 30.74 -1.20 -19.66
C THR A 127 29.21 -1.29 -19.63
N THR A 128 28.64 -2.49 -19.65
CA THR A 128 27.18 -2.70 -19.66
C THR A 128 26.54 -2.33 -18.30
N TYR A 129 27.20 -2.64 -17.19
CA TYR A 129 26.70 -2.36 -15.84
C TYR A 129 26.82 -0.88 -15.46
N SER A 130 27.90 -0.22 -15.89
CA SER A 130 28.18 1.19 -15.59
C SER A 130 27.12 2.17 -16.12
N SER A 131 26.42 1.80 -17.21
CA SER A 131 25.39 2.63 -17.84
C SER A 131 24.01 2.58 -17.14
N LYS A 132 23.71 1.49 -16.42
CA LYS A 132 22.42 1.30 -15.72
C LYS A 132 22.50 1.59 -14.22
N SER A 133 23.67 1.42 -13.62
CA SER A 133 23.90 1.80 -12.24
C SER A 133 24.07 3.31 -12.14
N VAL A 134 23.30 3.96 -11.26
CA VAL A 134 23.47 5.37 -10.86
C VAL A 134 22.82 6.40 -11.80
N THR A 135 21.68 6.11 -12.43
CA THR A 135 20.75 7.21 -12.77
C THR A 135 19.76 7.36 -11.63
N GLU A 136 19.94 8.39 -10.81
CA GLU A 136 18.92 8.83 -9.88
C GLU A 136 17.60 9.04 -10.65
N PHE A 137 16.51 8.46 -10.15
CA PHE A 137 15.21 8.64 -10.78
C PHE A 137 14.84 10.14 -10.74
N LYS A 138 14.79 10.77 -11.91
CA LYS A 138 14.34 12.15 -12.06
C LYS A 138 12.86 12.14 -12.39
N PRO A 139 11.98 12.64 -11.51
CA PRO A 139 10.56 12.77 -11.82
C PRO A 139 10.42 13.58 -13.11
N ARG A 140 9.70 13.03 -14.09
CA ARG A 140 9.37 13.77 -15.30
C ARG A 140 8.16 14.63 -15.02
N THR A 141 8.25 15.91 -15.34
CA THR A 141 7.06 16.77 -15.40
C THR A 141 6.13 16.21 -16.47
N SER A 142 4.86 16.00 -16.11
CA SER A 142 3.84 15.56 -17.08
C SER A 142 3.71 16.58 -18.20
N ASN A 143 3.66 16.11 -19.44
CA ASN A 143 3.33 16.89 -20.63
C ASN A 143 2.53 16.01 -21.60
N GLY A 144 1.68 16.63 -22.41
CA GLY A 144 0.82 15.90 -23.34
C GLY A 144 0.14 16.83 -24.33
N PHE A 145 -0.39 16.24 -25.40
CA PHE A 145 -1.18 16.93 -26.42
C PHE A 145 -2.57 16.29 -26.48
N VAL A 146 -3.60 17.12 -26.55
CA VAL A 146 -4.99 16.67 -26.76
C VAL A 146 -5.41 17.10 -28.16
N THR A 147 -5.85 16.14 -28.97
CA THR A 147 -6.40 16.39 -30.31
C THR A 147 -7.89 16.08 -30.32
N ASN A 148 -8.73 17.10 -30.49
CA ASN A 148 -10.18 16.94 -30.61
C ASN A 148 -10.56 17.01 -32.09
N ASN A 149 -11.24 15.99 -32.61
CA ASN A 149 -11.79 16.02 -33.97
C ASN A 149 -13.09 16.83 -33.99
N ALA A 150 -13.04 18.03 -34.60
CA ALA A 150 -14.19 18.93 -34.71
C ALA A 150 -15.39 18.35 -35.49
N GLU A 151 -15.20 17.25 -36.24
CA GLU A 151 -16.19 16.69 -37.19
C GLU A 151 -17.20 15.71 -36.56
N HIS A 152 -16.95 15.20 -35.34
CA HIS A 152 -17.83 14.22 -34.67
C HIS A 152 -18.70 14.80 -33.54
N MET A 153 -18.76 16.13 -33.39
CA MET A 153 -19.58 16.80 -32.38
C MET A 153 -20.99 17.08 -32.90
N ASN A 154 -21.80 16.03 -33.07
CA ASN A 154 -23.24 16.16 -33.25
C ASN A 154 -23.93 16.06 -31.89
N HIS A 155 -23.98 17.16 -31.13
CA HIS A 155 -24.93 17.28 -30.02
C HIS A 155 -25.61 18.65 -30.02
N LEU A 156 -26.91 18.60 -29.74
CA LEU A 156 -27.93 19.67 -29.79
C LEU A 156 -27.73 20.83 -28.80
N TYR A 157 -26.52 21.03 -28.29
CA TYR A 157 -26.20 22.12 -27.37
C TYR A 157 -25.16 23.03 -28.04
N GLU A 158 -25.57 24.26 -28.30
CA GLU A 158 -24.71 25.37 -28.71
C GLU A 158 -23.61 25.55 -27.67
N ASP A 159 -22.42 25.01 -27.95
CA ASP A 159 -21.15 25.75 -27.88
C ASP A 159 -20.02 24.85 -28.38
N LYS A 160 -19.32 25.34 -29.42
CA LYS A 160 -18.19 24.65 -30.07
C LYS A 160 -16.86 24.86 -29.34
N GLU A 161 -16.90 25.54 -28.20
CA GLU A 161 -15.73 25.85 -27.41
C GLU A 161 -15.67 24.93 -26.18
N PRO A 162 -14.48 24.44 -25.79
CA PRO A 162 -14.32 23.75 -24.52
C PRO A 162 -14.65 24.74 -23.40
N VAL A 163 -15.85 24.63 -22.83
CA VAL A 163 -16.27 25.43 -21.68
C VAL A 163 -15.54 24.89 -20.45
N ASN A 164 -14.82 25.77 -19.74
CA ASN A 164 -14.23 25.43 -18.45
C ASN A 164 -15.33 25.01 -17.47
N PHE A 165 -15.06 23.99 -16.66
CA PHE A 165 -15.95 23.63 -15.55
C PHE A 165 -16.14 24.87 -14.64
N PRO A 166 -17.35 25.44 -14.54
CA PRO A 166 -17.55 26.76 -13.91
C PRO A 166 -16.97 26.91 -12.48
N PRO A 167 -16.99 25.88 -11.61
CA PRO A 167 -16.39 25.95 -10.27
C PRO A 167 -14.85 26.05 -10.23
N HIS A 168 -14.13 25.88 -11.34
CA HIS A 168 -12.66 25.87 -11.34
C HIS A 168 -12.05 27.18 -10.78
N VAL A 169 -12.70 28.32 -11.03
CA VAL A 169 -12.24 29.61 -10.49
C VAL A 169 -12.35 29.63 -8.97
N LEU A 170 -13.49 29.17 -8.44
CA LEU A 170 -13.78 29.12 -7.01
C LEU A 170 -12.84 28.14 -6.28
N GLN A 171 -12.55 26.98 -6.87
CA GLN A 171 -11.56 26.02 -6.37
C GLN A 171 -10.16 26.62 -6.21
N THR A 172 -9.75 27.42 -7.19
CA THR A 172 -8.40 28.01 -7.21
C THR A 172 -8.22 29.07 -6.11
N ILE A 173 -9.30 29.77 -5.74
CA ILE A 173 -9.30 30.82 -4.72
C ILE A 173 -9.85 30.34 -3.37
N THR A 174 -10.13 29.04 -3.22
CA THR A 174 -10.74 28.43 -2.02
C THR A 174 -12.06 29.07 -1.60
N GLU A 175 -12.78 29.67 -2.55
CA GLU A 175 -14.13 30.24 -2.35
C GLU A 175 -15.22 29.33 -2.92
N GLU A 176 -14.86 28.11 -3.37
CA GLU A 176 -15.88 27.10 -3.60
C GLU A 176 -16.47 26.76 -2.23
N GLU A 177 -17.74 27.09 -2.05
CA GLU A 177 -18.55 26.51 -0.98
C GLU A 177 -18.64 25.02 -1.27
N PHE A 178 -17.66 24.27 -0.76
CA PHE A 178 -17.90 22.88 -0.45
C PHE A 178 -18.99 22.88 0.61
N ASP A 179 -19.97 21.98 0.48
CA ASP A 179 -20.75 21.52 1.63
C ASP A 179 -19.79 20.74 2.57
N ASP A 180 -18.73 21.40 3.02
CA ASP A 180 -17.96 20.98 4.17
C ASP A 180 -18.87 21.29 5.35
N GLU A 181 -19.47 20.25 5.91
CA GLU A 181 -20.42 20.26 7.03
C GLU A 181 -19.95 21.11 8.24
N ASP A 182 -18.66 21.45 8.30
CA ASP A 182 -18.05 22.31 9.32
C ASP A 182 -18.29 23.82 9.14
N THR A 183 -18.81 24.28 8.00
CA THR A 183 -18.87 25.72 7.69
C THR A 183 -19.98 26.46 8.47
N TYR A 184 -21.03 25.77 8.91
CA TYR A 184 -22.16 26.38 9.63
C TYR A 184 -22.67 25.49 10.77
N ILE A 185 -21.85 25.27 11.80
CA ILE A 185 -22.30 24.59 13.03
C ILE A 185 -23.46 25.38 13.65
N VAL A 186 -24.63 24.75 13.75
CA VAL A 186 -25.83 25.35 14.33
C VAL A 186 -25.79 25.19 15.86
N GLU A 187 -26.32 26.18 16.59
CA GLU A 187 -26.43 26.07 18.04
C GLU A 187 -27.32 24.87 18.43
N GLY A 188 -26.76 23.93 19.19
CA GLY A 188 -27.43 22.69 19.58
C GLY A 188 -27.20 21.51 18.63
N GLU A 189 -26.40 21.67 17.59
CA GLU A 189 -25.96 20.57 16.73
C GLU A 189 -25.13 19.54 17.50
N LEU A 190 -25.32 18.26 17.15
CA LEU A 190 -24.62 17.14 17.75
C LEU A 190 -23.87 16.37 16.67
N PHE A 191 -22.76 15.78 17.07
CA PHE A 191 -21.86 15.02 16.22
C PHE A 191 -22.06 13.54 16.46
N LEU A 192 -21.96 12.74 15.39
CA LEU A 192 -22.23 11.31 15.41
C LEU A 192 -20.99 10.54 14.94
N THR A 193 -20.64 9.48 15.67
CA THR A 193 -19.62 8.51 15.25
C THR A 193 -20.19 7.11 15.25
N LEU A 194 -20.00 6.38 14.15
CA LEU A 194 -20.41 4.98 14.03
C LEU A 194 -19.47 4.05 14.79
N VAL A 195 -20.05 3.08 15.49
CA VAL A 195 -19.36 1.89 15.98
C VAL A 195 -19.56 0.80 14.95
N THR A 196 -18.46 0.27 14.43
CA THR A 196 -18.48 -0.71 13.33
C THR A 196 -17.93 -2.07 13.75
N SER A 197 -18.36 -3.11 13.04
CA SER A 197 -17.87 -4.48 13.26
C SER A 197 -16.37 -4.58 13.01
N ASN A 198 -15.66 -5.23 13.91
CA ASN A 198 -14.27 -5.64 13.73
C ASN A 198 -14.14 -7.13 13.36
N ARG A 199 -15.27 -7.81 13.07
CA ARG A 199 -15.33 -9.21 12.65
C ARG A 199 -15.85 -9.33 11.21
N HIS A 200 -15.30 -10.28 10.46
CA HIS A 200 -15.72 -10.54 9.08
C HIS A 200 -17.10 -11.18 9.00
N HIS A 201 -17.40 -12.15 9.86
CA HIS A 201 -18.68 -12.82 9.90
C HIS A 201 -18.90 -13.34 11.33
N ALA A 202 -19.83 -12.73 12.06
CA ALA A 202 -20.04 -13.05 13.46
C ALA A 202 -21.44 -12.69 13.93
N LYS A 203 -21.96 -13.46 14.87
CA LYS A 203 -23.18 -13.13 15.61
C LYS A 203 -22.83 -12.11 16.70
N ILE A 204 -23.68 -11.09 16.84
CA ILE A 204 -23.57 -10.09 17.91
C ILE A 204 -24.28 -10.67 19.14
N ILE A 205 -23.52 -10.94 20.19
CA ILE A 205 -24.03 -11.50 21.46
C ILE A 205 -24.64 -10.40 22.31
N SER A 206 -23.89 -9.30 22.48
CA SER A 206 -24.28 -8.19 23.34
C SER A 206 -23.60 -6.88 22.91
N ILE A 207 -24.26 -5.76 23.20
CA ILE A 207 -23.72 -4.40 23.02
C ILE A 207 -23.84 -3.68 24.36
N THR A 208 -22.71 -3.26 24.92
CA THR A 208 -22.59 -2.57 26.21
C THR A 208 -22.22 -1.12 25.96
N THR A 209 -23.10 -0.18 26.32
CA THR A 209 -22.99 1.26 26.01
C THR A 209 -22.80 2.13 27.27
N GLU A 210 -22.87 1.54 28.45
CA GLU A 210 -22.87 2.25 29.74
C GLU A 210 -21.60 3.06 29.97
N ASP A 211 -20.45 2.55 29.54
CA ASP A 211 -19.17 3.26 29.68
C ASP A 211 -19.05 4.43 28.70
N ALA A 212 -19.73 4.38 27.55
CA ALA A 212 -19.82 5.49 26.61
C ALA A 212 -20.76 6.58 27.14
N LEU A 213 -21.94 6.20 27.64
CA LEU A 213 -22.95 7.13 28.19
C LEU A 213 -22.47 7.86 29.45
N LYS A 214 -21.51 7.30 30.22
CA LYS A 214 -20.89 7.97 31.36
C LYS A 214 -19.90 9.08 30.97
N LEU A 215 -19.48 9.16 29.71
CA LEU A 215 -18.50 10.15 29.29
C LEU A 215 -19.13 11.54 29.20
N PRO A 216 -18.51 12.58 29.79
CA PRO A 216 -18.98 13.95 29.63
C PRO A 216 -19.00 14.36 28.16
N GLY A 217 -20.14 14.89 27.71
CA GLY A 217 -20.36 15.36 26.34
C GLY A 217 -21.03 14.33 25.42
N VAL A 218 -21.06 13.04 25.79
CA VAL A 218 -21.90 12.04 25.11
C VAL A 218 -23.35 12.29 25.50
N VAL A 219 -24.20 12.41 24.48
CA VAL A 219 -25.64 12.68 24.64
C VAL A 219 -26.42 11.38 24.62
N ASP A 220 -26.16 10.51 23.63
CA ASP A 220 -26.89 9.25 23.50
C ASP A 220 -26.12 8.21 22.66
N VAL A 221 -26.60 6.96 22.67
CA VAL A 221 -26.13 5.88 21.79
C VAL A 221 -27.34 5.26 21.08
N ILE A 222 -27.38 5.42 19.75
CA ILE A 222 -28.45 4.95 18.87
C ILE A 222 -28.12 3.54 18.41
N THR A 223 -29.05 2.62 18.61
CA THR A 223 -28.96 1.22 18.18
C THR A 223 -30.03 0.88 17.14
N SER A 224 -30.01 -0.36 16.63
CA SER A 224 -31.05 -0.85 15.72
C SER A 224 -32.47 -0.78 16.31
N ALA A 225 -32.61 -0.81 17.63
CA ALA A 225 -33.90 -0.68 18.32
C ALA A 225 -34.51 0.73 18.22
N ASP A 226 -33.68 1.75 17.99
CA ASP A 226 -34.08 3.16 18.00
C ASP A 226 -34.48 3.67 16.61
N VAL A 227 -34.31 2.86 15.56
CA VAL A 227 -34.61 3.25 14.18
C VAL A 227 -36.11 3.05 13.88
N PRO A 228 -36.90 4.13 13.69
CA PRO A 228 -38.33 4.00 13.43
C PRO A 228 -38.60 3.60 11.97
N GLY A 229 -39.29 2.48 11.77
CA GLY A 229 -39.84 2.08 10.46
C GLY A 229 -39.00 1.05 9.68
N ILE A 230 -39.74 0.16 9.00
CA ILE A 230 -39.32 -0.99 8.18
C ILE A 230 -38.13 -1.77 8.75
N SER A 231 -38.44 -2.94 9.31
CA SER A 231 -37.56 -4.02 9.79
C SER A 231 -36.42 -4.47 8.85
N ASN A 232 -36.30 -3.85 7.66
CA ASN A 232 -35.36 -4.19 6.60
C ASN A 232 -34.39 -3.04 6.26
N SER A 233 -34.42 -1.91 7.00
CA SER A 233 -33.33 -0.95 6.89
C SER A 233 -32.10 -1.54 7.61
N ASN A 234 -31.22 -2.17 6.83
CA ASN A 234 -29.92 -2.70 7.30
C ASN A 234 -28.95 -1.55 7.68
N LEU A 235 -29.46 -0.47 8.29
CA LEU A 235 -28.70 0.71 8.68
C LEU A 235 -27.70 0.34 9.78
N PHE A 236 -28.17 -0.44 10.76
CA PHE A 236 -27.35 -1.07 11.78
C PHE A 236 -27.42 -2.59 11.63
N ALA A 237 -26.33 -3.27 11.99
CA ALA A 237 -26.30 -4.72 12.10
C ALA A 237 -27.39 -5.15 13.09
N GLY A 238 -28.21 -6.10 12.66
CA GLY A 238 -29.23 -6.70 13.51
C GLY A 238 -28.58 -7.63 14.53
N ASN A 239 -28.68 -8.94 14.28
CA ASN A 239 -28.09 -9.96 15.14
C ASN A 239 -26.73 -10.46 14.64
N GLU A 240 -26.33 -10.07 13.44
CA GLU A 240 -25.17 -10.61 12.75
C GLU A 240 -24.42 -9.49 12.01
N ALA A 241 -23.10 -9.52 12.12
CA ALA A 241 -22.19 -8.73 11.32
C ALA A 241 -21.61 -9.61 10.21
N THR A 242 -21.67 -9.12 8.98
CA THR A 242 -21.35 -9.85 7.74
C THR A 242 -20.11 -9.31 7.01
N TYR A 243 -19.54 -8.21 7.50
CA TYR A 243 -18.26 -7.66 7.04
C TYR A 243 -17.64 -6.72 8.10
N ILE A 244 -16.32 -6.55 8.03
CA ILE A 244 -15.61 -5.54 8.82
C ILE A 244 -16.03 -4.15 8.34
N GLY A 245 -16.40 -3.27 9.27
CA GLY A 245 -16.89 -1.93 8.96
C GLY A 245 -18.41 -1.81 8.91
N GLN A 246 -19.17 -2.91 9.05
CA GLN A 246 -20.63 -2.82 9.15
C GLN A 246 -21.04 -2.04 10.39
N ALA A 247 -21.88 -1.02 10.24
CA ALA A 247 -22.35 -0.20 11.36
C ALA A 247 -23.20 -1.04 12.33
N ILE A 248 -22.96 -0.91 13.63
CA ILE A 248 -23.66 -1.66 14.70
C ILE A 248 -24.51 -0.72 15.54
N CYS A 249 -23.93 0.41 15.93
CA CYS A 249 -24.62 1.49 16.62
C CYS A 249 -23.92 2.82 16.33
N ALA A 250 -24.48 3.92 16.82
CA ALA A 250 -23.92 5.25 16.66
C ALA A 250 -23.86 5.97 18.00
N VAL A 251 -22.74 6.61 18.31
CA VAL A 251 -22.60 7.46 19.50
C VAL A 251 -22.78 8.91 19.10
N VAL A 252 -23.66 9.61 19.80
CA VAL A 252 -23.98 11.01 19.57
C VAL A 252 -23.41 11.85 20.71
N ALA A 253 -22.70 12.92 20.40
CA ALA A 253 -22.06 13.79 21.39
C ALA A 253 -22.09 15.27 20.96
N ASN A 254 -21.78 16.17 21.89
CA ASN A 254 -21.73 17.61 21.62
C ASN A 254 -20.50 18.06 20.81
N THR A 255 -19.49 17.19 20.63
CA THR A 255 -18.35 17.44 19.75
C THR A 255 -17.92 16.14 19.06
N GLN A 256 -17.34 16.24 17.86
CA GLN A 256 -16.84 15.07 17.11
C GLN A 256 -15.82 14.25 17.91
N ASP A 257 -14.92 14.91 18.63
CA ASP A 257 -13.93 14.22 19.49
C ASP A 257 -14.59 13.39 20.60
N ARG A 258 -15.67 13.91 21.20
CA ARG A 258 -16.40 13.18 22.25
C ARG A 258 -17.18 12.00 21.67
N ALA A 259 -17.76 12.15 20.49
CA ALA A 259 -18.40 11.04 19.77
C ALA A 259 -17.38 9.94 19.45
N ASN A 260 -16.18 10.31 18.96
CA ASN A 260 -15.09 9.37 18.67
C ASN A 260 -14.60 8.63 19.93
N ILE A 261 -14.34 9.34 21.02
CA ILE A 261 -13.93 8.71 22.29
C ILE A 261 -15.05 7.83 22.85
N GLY A 262 -16.31 8.27 22.72
CA GLY A 262 -17.49 7.50 23.11
C GLY A 262 -17.63 6.19 22.34
N ALA A 263 -17.47 6.22 21.02
CA ALA A 263 -17.50 5.04 20.16
C ALA A 263 -16.45 4.00 20.57
N GLN A 264 -15.25 4.43 20.98
CA GLN A 264 -14.19 3.53 21.49
C GLN A 264 -14.51 2.89 22.84
N ARG A 265 -15.51 3.40 23.59
CA ARG A 265 -15.93 2.83 24.88
C ARG A 265 -17.12 1.87 24.76
N VAL A 266 -17.79 1.82 23.61
CA VAL A 266 -18.80 0.81 23.35
C VAL A 266 -18.11 -0.54 23.21
N ARG A 267 -18.60 -1.55 23.95
CA ARG A 267 -18.10 -2.92 23.86
C ARG A 267 -19.13 -3.77 23.14
N VAL A 268 -18.68 -4.51 22.14
CA VAL A 268 -19.49 -5.46 21.40
C VAL A 268 -18.89 -6.85 21.58
N GLU A 269 -19.70 -7.79 22.04
CA GLU A 269 -19.32 -9.20 22.18
C GLU A 269 -19.79 -9.97 20.94
N TYR A 270 -18.90 -10.81 20.40
CA TYR A 270 -19.13 -11.55 19.17
C TYR A 270 -18.94 -13.05 19.37
N GLU A 271 -19.71 -13.84 18.62
CA GLU A 271 -19.46 -15.26 18.35
C GLU A 271 -19.12 -15.39 16.86
N ASP A 272 -17.89 -15.75 16.51
CA ASP A 272 -17.48 -15.89 15.11
C ASP A 272 -18.26 -17.00 14.41
N LEU A 273 -18.70 -16.72 13.18
CA LEU A 273 -19.49 -17.65 12.37
C LEU A 273 -18.69 -18.14 11.16
N GLU A 274 -18.82 -19.43 10.87
CA GLU A 274 -18.28 -20.05 9.65
C GLU A 274 -19.41 -20.34 8.65
N PRO A 275 -19.16 -20.23 7.34
CA PRO A 275 -17.88 -19.89 6.71
C PRO A 275 -17.60 -18.39 6.67
N VAL A 276 -16.34 -18.00 6.86
CA VAL A 276 -15.87 -16.64 6.50
C VAL A 276 -15.45 -16.63 5.03
N ILE A 277 -16.21 -15.94 4.17
CA ILE A 277 -15.96 -15.88 2.73
C ILE A 277 -15.24 -14.56 2.38
N LEU A 278 -13.94 -14.62 2.08
CA LEU A 278 -13.11 -13.44 1.79
C LEU A 278 -12.70 -13.33 0.33
N SER A 279 -12.46 -14.46 -0.34
CA SER A 279 -12.02 -14.50 -1.74
C SER A 279 -13.12 -14.96 -2.70
N VAL A 280 -12.93 -14.67 -3.98
CA VAL A 280 -13.79 -15.21 -5.06
C VAL A 280 -13.70 -16.74 -5.10
N GLN A 281 -12.55 -17.32 -4.77
CA GLN A 281 -12.38 -18.78 -4.71
C GLN A 281 -13.19 -19.38 -3.56
N ASP A 282 -13.24 -18.71 -2.40
CA ASP A 282 -14.08 -19.13 -1.27
C ASP A 282 -15.56 -19.05 -1.64
N SER A 283 -15.99 -17.98 -2.31
CA SER A 283 -17.39 -17.83 -2.72
C SER A 283 -17.82 -18.94 -3.68
N ILE A 284 -16.94 -19.32 -4.62
CA ILE A 284 -17.17 -20.47 -5.52
C ILE A 284 -17.23 -21.78 -4.74
N LYS A 285 -16.30 -22.01 -3.80
CA LYS A 285 -16.26 -23.23 -2.97
C LYS A 285 -17.51 -23.38 -2.10
N HIS A 286 -18.04 -22.28 -1.59
CA HIS A 286 -19.22 -22.24 -0.73
C HIS A 286 -20.52 -21.95 -1.49
N ASN A 287 -20.48 -21.86 -2.83
CA ASN A 287 -21.64 -21.61 -3.68
C ASN A 287 -22.42 -20.33 -3.27
N SER A 288 -21.68 -19.31 -2.81
CA SER A 288 -22.22 -18.05 -2.32
C SER A 288 -22.18 -17.00 -3.42
N PHE A 289 -23.30 -16.84 -4.12
CA PHE A 289 -23.42 -15.92 -5.26
C PHE A 289 -24.62 -14.99 -5.11
N PHE A 290 -24.51 -13.81 -5.72
CA PHE A 290 -25.68 -12.95 -5.95
C PHE A 290 -26.43 -13.45 -7.18
N GLU A 291 -27.66 -13.91 -6.96
CA GLU A 291 -28.55 -14.35 -8.04
C GLU A 291 -29.33 -13.16 -8.64
N PRO A 292 -29.66 -13.17 -9.94
CA PRO A 292 -29.39 -14.25 -10.90
C PRO A 292 -28.00 -14.17 -11.56
N LEU A 293 -27.38 -15.33 -11.78
CA LEU A 293 -26.18 -15.42 -12.62
C LEU A 293 -26.47 -14.97 -14.07
N ARG A 294 -25.59 -14.11 -14.62
CA ARG A 294 -25.72 -13.58 -15.98
C ARG A 294 -24.77 -14.30 -16.93
N LYS A 295 -25.29 -14.70 -18.10
CA LYS A 295 -24.53 -15.37 -19.17
C LYS A 295 -24.84 -14.72 -20.52
N LEU A 296 -23.81 -14.42 -21.30
CA LEU A 296 -23.93 -13.91 -22.67
C LEU A 296 -23.17 -14.85 -23.60
N GLU A 297 -23.84 -15.38 -24.62
CA GLU A 297 -23.25 -16.29 -25.61
C GLU A 297 -23.62 -15.83 -27.03
N TYR A 298 -22.68 -15.98 -27.97
CA TYR A 298 -22.89 -15.64 -29.37
C TYR A 298 -22.23 -16.68 -30.29
N GLY A 299 -23.00 -17.23 -31.22
CA GLY A 299 -22.54 -18.29 -32.12
C GLY A 299 -22.44 -19.67 -31.46
N ASN A 300 -21.70 -20.60 -32.11
CA ASN A 300 -21.45 -21.95 -31.62
C ASN A 300 -19.97 -22.11 -31.26
N ILE A 301 -19.67 -22.05 -29.97
CA ILE A 301 -18.31 -22.10 -29.42
C ILE A 301 -17.70 -23.50 -29.60
N ASP A 302 -18.49 -24.56 -29.41
CA ASP A 302 -18.02 -25.95 -29.47
C ASP A 302 -17.54 -26.33 -30.88
N GLU A 303 -18.27 -25.91 -31.92
CA GLU A 303 -17.86 -26.11 -33.32
C GLU A 303 -16.60 -25.30 -33.66
N ALA A 304 -16.51 -24.06 -33.18
CA ALA A 304 -15.37 -23.19 -33.43
C ALA A 304 -14.09 -23.83 -32.86
N PHE A 305 -14.13 -24.31 -31.60
CA PHE A 305 -12.98 -24.99 -30.97
C PHE A 305 -12.54 -26.27 -31.70
N GLY A 306 -13.42 -26.94 -32.44
CA GLY A 306 -13.06 -28.10 -33.27
C GLY A 306 -12.19 -27.78 -34.49
N SER A 307 -12.12 -26.51 -34.90
CA SER A 307 -11.46 -26.07 -36.15
C SER A 307 -10.21 -25.19 -35.94
N VAL A 308 -9.95 -24.73 -34.71
CA VAL A 308 -8.81 -23.85 -34.42
C VAL A 308 -7.48 -24.60 -34.36
N HIS A 309 -6.39 -23.91 -34.70
CA HIS A 309 -5.05 -24.51 -34.73
C HIS A 309 -4.41 -24.62 -33.33
N HIS A 310 -4.74 -23.70 -32.44
CA HIS A 310 -4.19 -23.64 -31.09
C HIS A 310 -5.26 -23.21 -30.10
N ILE A 311 -5.17 -23.75 -28.89
CA ILE A 311 -6.00 -23.38 -27.74
C ILE A 311 -5.05 -22.89 -26.65
N LEU A 312 -5.34 -21.71 -26.10
CA LEU A 312 -4.64 -21.14 -24.97
C LEU A 312 -5.61 -21.03 -23.81
N GLU A 313 -5.26 -21.68 -22.70
CA GLU A 313 -5.96 -21.56 -21.43
C GLU A 313 -5.09 -20.78 -20.44
N GLY A 314 -5.72 -19.89 -19.69
CA GLY A 314 -5.05 -19.08 -18.68
C GLY A 314 -6.04 -18.64 -17.61
N LYS A 315 -5.51 -18.33 -16.42
CA LYS A 315 -6.25 -17.69 -15.34
C LYS A 315 -5.51 -16.40 -14.98
N TYR A 316 -6.27 -15.32 -14.80
CA TYR A 316 -5.74 -14.06 -14.32
C TYR A 316 -6.24 -13.85 -12.89
N PRO A 317 -5.34 -13.49 -11.95
CA PRO A 317 -5.68 -13.32 -10.54
C PRO A 317 -6.65 -12.17 -10.30
#